data_AF-K1WHP1-F1
#
_entry.id   AF-K1WHP1-F1
#
_cell.length_a   1.000
_cell.length_b   1.000
_cell.length_c   1.000
_cell.angle_alpha   90.00
_cell.angle_beta   90.00
_cell.angle_gamma   90.00
#
_symmetry.space_group_name_H-M   'P 1'
#
loop_
_entity.id
_entity.type
_entity.pdbx_description
1 polymer ?
#
loop_
_entity_poly.entity_id
_entity_poly.type
_entity_poly.pdbx_seq_one_letter_code
_entity_poly.pdbx_strand_id
1 'polypeptide(L)'
;MSTHGQKGETALSHIVQSTSLHANLLHDSEALRATIPGLERFKVAAKQNIGEFYAATVSLLGPVLQWSPKTNGWVEPFTVPPTDDGGVEFGENEEFAYFLASSTTPRLEPTFEILPTLSEPGEGAMDLLVMRPGRDPRVRALRSKGASADITPDSPKTAEITETTDEGKEEQEEDPLARFSPAGRTWAPRAQELLTAAYHSGAHIDLCYPTSPDPSSTRSTQPSEPRAKGDGGDRGDGGDGGDGGDGGDGGDGGDGGNGEDMLHLHPRSDGLEAVPGTSSRAGEPVAELFRCSGFTWRPKDSRSKAGLVCVDGAIARVPESGEWRVSVLEMGSEGFYVYGP
;
A
#
# COMPACT_ATOMS: atom_id res chain seq x y z
N MET A 1 -28.14 -20.74 -30.29
CA MET A 1 -27.36 -21.22 -29.13
C MET A 1 -27.42 -20.14 -28.07
N SER A 2 -28.31 -20.25 -27.09
CA SER A 2 -28.36 -19.32 -25.97
C SER A 2 -27.25 -19.67 -25.00
N THR A 3 -26.25 -18.79 -24.88
CA THR A 3 -25.30 -18.83 -23.78
C THR A 3 -26.08 -18.69 -22.48
N HIS A 4 -26.04 -19.70 -21.62
CA HIS A 4 -26.48 -19.56 -20.24
C HIS A 4 -25.62 -18.46 -19.61
N GLY A 5 -26.23 -17.33 -19.28
CA GLY A 5 -25.57 -16.28 -18.51
C GLY A 5 -25.13 -16.87 -17.18
N GLN A 6 -23.83 -16.98 -16.98
CA GLN A 6 -23.26 -17.35 -15.69
C GLN A 6 -23.71 -16.28 -14.69
N LYS A 7 -24.51 -16.69 -13.71
CA LYS A 7 -24.92 -15.80 -12.62
C LYS A 7 -23.66 -15.45 -11.82
N GLY A 8 -23.34 -14.15 -11.71
CA GLY A 8 -22.21 -13.67 -10.89
C GLY A 8 -22.36 -14.11 -9.43
N GLU A 9 -21.23 -14.32 -8.76
CA GLU A 9 -21.14 -14.80 -7.39
C GLU A 9 -21.13 -13.65 -6.39
N THR A 10 -22.29 -13.12 -6.04
CA THR A 10 -22.36 -11.93 -5.19
C THR A 10 -21.80 -12.14 -3.78
N ALA A 11 -20.88 -11.27 -3.37
CA ALA A 11 -20.33 -11.22 -2.01
C ALA A 11 -20.75 -9.94 -1.27
N LEU A 12 -20.91 -10.05 0.06
CA LEU A 12 -21.20 -8.92 0.94
C LEU A 12 -19.94 -8.55 1.72
N SER A 13 -19.55 -7.28 1.70
CA SER A 13 -18.51 -6.72 2.56
C SER A 13 -19.08 -5.68 3.51
N HIS A 14 -18.53 -5.68 4.73
CA HIS A 14 -18.87 -4.75 5.79
C HIS A 14 -17.73 -3.80 6.13
N ILE A 15 -16.48 -4.21 5.91
CA ILE A 15 -15.31 -3.50 6.42
C ILE A 15 -14.50 -2.93 5.26
N VAL A 16 -14.02 -3.79 4.37
CA VAL A 16 -13.03 -3.40 3.37
C VAL A 16 -13.21 -4.18 2.07
N GLN A 17 -13.14 -3.44 0.98
CA GLN A 17 -12.98 -3.95 -0.38
C GLN A 17 -11.66 -3.43 -0.93
N SER A 18 -10.80 -4.28 -1.47
CA SER A 18 -9.49 -3.83 -1.95
C SER A 18 -8.87 -4.74 -2.99
N THR A 19 -7.86 -4.23 -3.67
CA THR A 19 -7.06 -4.97 -4.67
C THR A 19 -5.62 -4.45 -4.64
N SER A 20 -4.81 -4.74 -5.66
CA SER A 20 -3.41 -4.31 -5.75
C SER A 20 -2.59 -4.77 -4.53
N LEU A 21 -1.72 -3.93 -3.96
CA LEU A 21 -0.83 -4.30 -2.85
C LEU A 21 -1.58 -4.93 -1.67
N HIS A 22 -2.74 -4.40 -1.25
CA HIS A 22 -3.43 -4.91 -0.06
C HIS A 22 -3.90 -6.37 -0.23
N ALA A 23 -4.62 -6.68 -1.31
CA ALA A 23 -5.07 -8.05 -1.58
C ALA A 23 -3.89 -9.03 -1.81
N ASN A 24 -2.81 -8.56 -2.44
CA ASN A 24 -1.63 -9.37 -2.71
C ASN A 24 -0.79 -9.65 -1.47
N LEU A 25 -0.67 -8.67 -0.57
CA LEU A 25 -0.03 -8.84 0.72
C LEU A 25 -0.77 -9.91 1.53
N LEU A 26 -2.10 -9.85 1.61
CA LEU A 26 -2.90 -10.86 2.30
C LEU A 26 -2.74 -12.24 1.67
N HIS A 27 -2.83 -12.35 0.34
CA HIS A 27 -2.65 -13.61 -0.39
C HIS A 27 -1.28 -14.26 -0.11
N ASP A 28 -0.20 -13.50 -0.30
CA ASP A 28 1.16 -14.02 -0.10
C ASP A 28 1.45 -14.32 1.38
N SER A 29 0.92 -13.50 2.29
CA SER A 29 1.09 -13.72 3.73
C SER A 29 0.48 -15.06 4.17
N GLU A 30 -0.65 -15.47 3.60
CA GLU A 30 -1.25 -16.77 3.91
C GLU A 30 -0.46 -17.93 3.31
N ALA A 31 0.15 -17.74 2.13
CA ALA A 31 1.08 -18.73 1.57
C ALA A 31 2.34 -18.92 2.44
N LEU A 32 2.79 -17.86 3.12
CA LEU A 32 3.92 -17.87 4.05
C LEU A 32 3.57 -18.45 5.42
N ARG A 33 2.29 -18.66 5.74
CA ARG A 33 1.84 -19.06 7.10
C ARG A 33 2.46 -20.35 7.61
N ALA A 34 2.75 -21.30 6.72
CA ALA A 34 3.36 -22.58 7.09
C ALA A 34 4.82 -22.43 7.55
N THR A 35 5.55 -21.44 7.04
CA THR A 35 6.97 -21.22 7.36
C THR A 35 7.18 -20.06 8.33
N ILE A 36 6.31 -19.05 8.30
CA ILE A 36 6.32 -17.86 9.16
C ILE A 36 4.91 -17.72 9.75
N PRO A 37 4.57 -18.44 10.84
CA PRO A 37 3.21 -18.44 11.39
C PRO A 37 2.80 -17.12 12.08
N GLY A 38 3.79 -16.33 12.51
CA GLY A 38 3.59 -15.04 13.18
C GLY A 38 3.20 -13.90 12.23
N LEU A 39 3.06 -12.70 12.78
CA LEU A 39 2.70 -11.49 12.02
C LEU A 39 3.82 -11.03 11.07
N GLU A 40 5.06 -11.47 11.31
CA GLU A 40 6.22 -11.20 10.45
C GLU A 40 6.01 -11.60 8.98
N ARG A 41 5.11 -12.55 8.71
CA ARG A 41 4.76 -12.95 7.34
C ARG A 41 4.16 -11.81 6.53
N PHE A 42 3.45 -10.89 7.16
CA PHE A 42 2.90 -9.70 6.50
C PHE A 42 4.02 -8.72 6.12
N LYS A 43 5.07 -8.56 6.94
CA LYS A 43 6.26 -7.75 6.60
C LYS A 43 6.99 -8.35 5.41
N VAL A 44 7.17 -9.67 5.39
CA VAL A 44 7.79 -10.37 4.26
C VAL A 44 6.93 -10.23 3.00
N ALA A 45 5.62 -10.46 3.09
CA ALA A 45 4.69 -10.27 1.98
C ALA A 45 4.67 -8.80 1.49
N ALA A 46 4.74 -7.82 2.39
CA ALA A 46 4.82 -6.41 2.03
C ALA A 46 6.10 -6.10 1.24
N LYS A 47 7.27 -6.52 1.74
CA LYS A 47 8.53 -6.44 1.00
C LYS A 47 8.43 -7.14 -0.35
N GLN A 48 7.65 -8.23 -0.42
CA GLN A 48 7.41 -9.00 -1.62
C GLN A 48 6.51 -8.33 -2.67
N ASN A 49 5.76 -7.28 -2.34
CA ASN A 49 4.79 -6.68 -3.25
C ASN A 49 4.89 -5.16 -3.37
N ILE A 50 5.63 -4.46 -2.50
CA ILE A 50 5.60 -2.98 -2.43
C ILE A 50 6.09 -2.25 -3.69
N GLY A 51 6.86 -2.92 -4.55
CA GLY A 51 7.32 -2.41 -5.84
C GLY A 51 6.54 -2.94 -7.05
N GLU A 52 5.49 -3.73 -6.85
CA GLU A 52 4.65 -4.27 -7.93
C GLU A 52 3.59 -3.27 -8.37
N PHE A 53 3.30 -3.25 -9.67
CA PHE A 53 2.26 -2.43 -10.27
C PHE A 53 1.18 -3.32 -10.89
N TYR A 54 -0.08 -2.94 -10.68
CA TYR A 54 -1.24 -3.72 -11.08
C TYR A 54 -2.04 -2.93 -12.11
N ALA A 55 -1.94 -3.34 -13.38
CA ALA A 55 -2.64 -2.68 -14.48
C ALA A 55 -4.13 -3.07 -14.51
N ALA A 56 -5.01 -2.07 -14.57
CA ALA A 56 -6.46 -2.26 -14.64
C ALA A 56 -7.16 -1.08 -15.33
N THR A 57 -8.40 -1.31 -15.76
CA THR A 57 -9.37 -0.26 -16.07
C THR A 57 -10.29 -0.10 -14.87
N VAL A 58 -10.47 1.15 -14.42
CA VAL A 58 -11.25 1.46 -13.21
C VAL A 58 -12.23 2.59 -13.51
N SER A 59 -13.47 2.44 -13.06
CA SER A 59 -14.47 3.52 -13.06
C SER A 59 -14.99 3.72 -11.64
N LEU A 60 -15.12 4.97 -11.20
CA LEU A 60 -15.81 5.35 -9.97
C LEU A 60 -17.23 5.81 -10.31
N LEU A 61 -18.21 5.36 -9.53
CA LEU A 61 -19.64 5.51 -9.80
C LEU A 61 -20.25 6.64 -8.96
N GLY A 62 -21.27 7.31 -9.52
CA GLY A 62 -22.01 8.39 -8.86
C GLY A 62 -21.25 9.71 -8.86
N PRO A 63 -21.76 10.75 -8.17
CA PRO A 63 -20.98 11.98 -8.00
C PRO A 63 -19.70 11.66 -7.23
N VAL A 64 -18.56 11.83 -7.89
CA VAL A 64 -17.25 11.60 -7.29
C VAL A 64 -16.73 12.89 -6.68
N LEU A 65 -16.27 12.83 -5.44
CA LEU A 65 -15.50 13.89 -4.80
C LEU A 65 -14.06 13.42 -4.59
N GLN A 66 -13.13 14.35 -4.57
CA GLN A 66 -11.73 14.09 -4.27
C GLN A 66 -11.26 14.95 -3.10
N TRP A 67 -10.54 14.35 -2.17
CA TRP A 67 -9.92 15.10 -1.08
C TRP A 67 -8.75 15.94 -1.61
N SER A 68 -8.74 17.23 -1.28
CA SER A 68 -7.65 18.13 -1.62
C SER A 68 -6.87 18.50 -0.35
N PRO A 69 -5.58 18.10 -0.24
CA PRO A 69 -4.73 18.51 0.88
C PRO A 69 -4.55 20.03 0.95
N LYS A 70 -4.68 20.73 -0.20
CA LYS A 70 -4.55 22.18 -0.31
C LYS A 70 -5.68 22.91 0.42
N THR A 71 -6.92 22.44 0.24
CA THR A 71 -8.10 23.04 0.86
C THR A 71 -8.53 22.34 2.13
N ASN A 72 -7.93 21.18 2.45
CA ASN A 72 -8.32 20.31 3.55
C ASN A 72 -9.83 19.99 3.49
N GLY A 73 -10.30 19.60 2.30
CA GLY A 73 -11.71 19.37 2.03
C GLY A 73 -11.97 18.61 0.74
N TRP A 74 -13.18 18.08 0.65
CA TRP A 74 -13.71 17.44 -0.56
C TRP A 74 -14.01 18.48 -1.63
N VAL A 75 -13.51 18.25 -2.84
CA VAL A 75 -13.68 19.10 -4.02
C VAL A 75 -14.05 18.24 -5.23
N GLU A 76 -14.37 18.87 -6.36
CA GLU A 76 -14.48 18.17 -7.63
C GLU A 76 -13.16 17.44 -7.98
N PRO A 77 -13.21 16.26 -8.64
CA PRO A 77 -12.02 15.52 -9.02
C PRO A 77 -11.06 16.38 -9.85
N PHE A 78 -9.82 16.47 -9.40
CA PHE A 78 -8.78 17.30 -10.03
C PHE A 78 -7.60 16.50 -10.56
N THR A 79 -7.55 15.19 -10.27
CA THR A 79 -6.48 14.31 -10.76
C THR A 79 -6.92 13.38 -11.89
N VAL A 80 -8.23 13.29 -12.09
CA VAL A 80 -8.88 12.62 -13.22
C VAL A 80 -10.13 13.45 -13.55
N PRO A 81 -10.36 13.83 -14.82
CA PRO A 81 -11.56 14.57 -15.18
C PRO A 81 -12.83 13.76 -14.88
N PRO A 82 -13.90 14.41 -14.39
CA PRO A 82 -15.19 13.75 -14.21
C PRO A 82 -15.84 13.43 -15.57
N THR A 83 -16.65 12.37 -15.60
CA THR A 83 -17.51 12.01 -16.74
C THR A 83 -18.83 12.80 -16.71
N ASP A 84 -19.59 12.77 -17.81
CA ASP A 84 -20.86 13.51 -17.93
C ASP A 84 -21.92 13.12 -16.87
N ASP A 85 -21.84 11.91 -16.33
CA ASP A 85 -22.70 11.39 -15.26
C ASP A 85 -22.17 11.65 -13.84
N GLY A 86 -21.07 12.41 -13.72
CA GLY A 86 -20.43 12.76 -12.44
C GLY A 86 -19.46 11.71 -11.90
N GLY A 87 -19.30 10.58 -12.61
CA GLY A 87 -18.31 9.55 -12.33
C GLY A 87 -16.86 9.97 -12.65
N VAL A 88 -15.94 9.01 -12.54
CA VAL A 88 -14.54 9.17 -12.96
C VAL A 88 -14.07 7.89 -13.64
N GLU A 89 -13.40 8.01 -14.78
CA GLU A 89 -12.76 6.88 -15.46
C GLU A 89 -11.23 7.05 -15.47
N PHE A 90 -10.53 6.09 -14.86
CA PHE A 90 -9.08 6.01 -14.99
C PHE A 90 -8.72 5.47 -16.37
N GLY A 91 -7.58 5.92 -16.91
CA GLY A 91 -7.14 5.55 -18.25
C GLY A 91 -7.06 4.04 -18.48
N GLU A 92 -7.18 3.62 -19.75
CA GLU A 92 -7.06 2.20 -20.10
C GLU A 92 -5.69 1.64 -19.66
N ASN A 93 -5.72 0.54 -18.91
CA ASN A 93 -4.52 -0.10 -18.38
C ASN A 93 -3.68 0.82 -17.48
N GLU A 94 -4.32 1.74 -16.76
CA GLU A 94 -3.67 2.50 -15.68
C GLU A 94 -3.09 1.52 -14.65
N GLU A 95 -1.94 1.88 -14.09
CA GLU A 95 -1.27 1.07 -13.08
C GLU A 95 -1.53 1.62 -11.68
N PHE A 96 -1.91 0.71 -10.80
CA PHE A 96 -2.17 0.99 -9.40
C PHE A 96 -1.13 0.27 -8.55
N ALA A 97 -0.70 0.90 -7.47
CA ALA A 97 0.08 0.24 -6.42
C ALA A 97 -0.82 -0.15 -5.25
N TYR A 98 -1.84 0.65 -4.94
CA TYR A 98 -2.76 0.42 -3.83
C TYR A 98 -4.15 0.91 -4.21
N PHE A 99 -5.18 0.13 -3.87
CA PHE A 99 -6.57 0.46 -4.13
C PHE A 99 -7.43 -0.18 -3.04
N LEU A 100 -8.01 0.65 -2.18
CA LEU A 100 -8.79 0.20 -1.02
C LEU A 100 -10.00 1.11 -0.83
N ALA A 101 -11.15 0.50 -0.56
CA ALA A 101 -12.39 1.18 -0.25
C ALA A 101 -12.92 0.71 1.11
N SER A 102 -13.50 1.63 1.87
CA SER A 102 -14.27 1.34 3.07
C SER A 102 -15.42 2.34 3.22
N SER A 103 -16.51 1.88 3.82
CA SER A 103 -17.64 2.71 4.21
C SER A 103 -17.79 2.85 5.74
N THR A 104 -16.97 2.13 6.52
CA THR A 104 -17.26 1.90 7.95
C THR A 104 -16.12 2.11 8.90
N THR A 105 -14.88 1.89 8.47
CA THR A 105 -13.72 2.03 9.34
C THR A 105 -12.61 2.83 8.66
N PRO A 106 -12.11 3.90 9.31
CA PRO A 106 -10.95 4.61 8.81
C PRO A 106 -9.65 3.80 8.98
N ARG A 107 -9.71 2.67 9.70
CA ARG A 107 -8.54 1.90 10.16
C ARG A 107 -8.60 0.43 9.78
N LEU A 108 -7.43 -0.17 9.49
CA LEU A 108 -7.28 -1.62 9.36
C LEU A 108 -6.64 -2.26 10.62
N GLU A 109 -5.94 -1.45 11.42
CA GLU A 109 -5.34 -1.81 12.71
C GLU A 109 -5.54 -0.63 13.68
N PRO A 110 -5.42 -0.80 15.02
CA PRO A 110 -5.72 0.25 15.99
C PRO A 110 -5.04 1.61 15.73
N THR A 111 -3.81 1.58 15.24
CA THR A 111 -2.97 2.75 14.93
C THR A 111 -2.84 3.03 13.42
N PHE A 112 -3.24 2.11 12.55
CA PHE A 112 -3.12 2.25 11.10
C PHE A 112 -4.38 2.89 10.51
N GLU A 113 -4.37 4.22 10.39
CA GLU A 113 -5.48 5.02 9.88
C GLU A 113 -5.31 5.30 8.39
N ILE A 114 -5.90 4.45 7.55
CA ILE A 114 -5.71 4.45 6.10
C ILE A 114 -6.71 5.37 5.37
N LEU A 115 -7.89 5.62 5.97
CA LEU A 115 -8.97 6.47 5.45
C LEU A 115 -9.43 7.49 6.51
N PRO A 116 -8.58 8.44 6.94
CA PRO A 116 -8.89 9.39 8.03
C PRO A 116 -10.10 10.31 7.79
N THR A 117 -10.61 10.38 6.56
CA THR A 117 -11.77 11.20 6.18
C THR A 117 -13.12 10.50 6.37
N LEU A 118 -13.11 9.22 6.76
CA LEU A 118 -14.31 8.37 6.79
C LEU A 118 -15.21 8.60 8.03
N SER A 119 -15.05 9.70 8.76
CA SER A 119 -15.89 9.98 9.93
C SER A 119 -17.39 10.05 9.58
N GLU A 120 -17.72 10.60 8.41
CA GLU A 120 -19.08 10.69 7.89
C GLU A 120 -19.04 10.65 6.34
N PRO A 121 -19.04 9.46 5.70
CA PRO A 121 -19.03 9.36 4.24
C PRO A 121 -20.27 10.01 3.59
N GLY A 122 -21.38 10.11 4.33
CA GLY A 122 -22.69 10.41 3.79
C GLY A 122 -23.44 9.12 3.43
N GLU A 123 -24.76 9.21 3.29
CA GLU A 123 -25.59 8.06 2.91
C GLU A 123 -25.24 7.58 1.50
N GLY A 124 -25.07 6.27 1.32
CA GLY A 124 -24.79 5.68 0.01
C GLY A 124 -23.38 5.96 -0.55
N ALA A 125 -22.43 6.39 0.28
CA ALA A 125 -21.06 6.70 -0.13
C ALA A 125 -20.00 5.83 0.59
N MET A 126 -18.86 5.67 -0.05
CA MET A 126 -17.66 5.06 0.51
C MET A 126 -16.45 5.96 0.22
N ASP A 127 -15.42 5.90 1.06
CA ASP A 127 -14.13 6.53 0.77
C ASP A 127 -13.18 5.49 0.18
N LEU A 128 -12.35 5.92 -0.77
CA LEU A 128 -11.36 5.12 -1.45
C LEU A 128 -9.99 5.76 -1.35
N LEU A 129 -8.97 4.95 -1.08
CA LEU A 129 -7.57 5.30 -1.19
C LEU A 129 -6.98 4.68 -2.45
N VAL A 130 -6.43 5.51 -3.31
CA VAL A 130 -5.80 5.11 -4.57
C VAL A 130 -4.35 5.61 -4.62
N MET A 131 -3.41 4.73 -4.95
CA MET A 131 -2.01 5.08 -5.20
C MET A 131 -1.64 4.71 -6.64
N ARG A 132 -1.30 5.72 -7.45
CA ARG A 132 -0.91 5.55 -8.85
C ARG A 132 0.59 5.81 -9.04
N PRO A 133 1.44 4.77 -9.13
CA PRO A 133 2.88 4.94 -9.30
C PRO A 133 3.26 5.74 -10.55
N GLY A 134 2.43 5.69 -11.60
CA GLY A 134 2.59 6.47 -12.83
C GLY A 134 2.54 8.00 -12.63
N ARG A 135 2.13 8.49 -11.45
CA ARG A 135 2.13 9.93 -11.14
C ARG A 135 3.41 10.43 -10.51
N ASP A 136 4.19 9.55 -9.86
CA ASP A 136 5.48 9.93 -9.28
C ASP A 136 6.39 10.48 -10.40
N PRO A 137 6.85 11.75 -10.30
CA PRO A 137 7.70 12.35 -11.33
C PRO A 137 8.95 11.52 -11.64
N ARG A 138 9.49 10.79 -10.67
CA ARG A 138 10.69 9.93 -10.83
C ARG A 138 10.35 8.68 -11.64
N VAL A 139 9.21 8.05 -11.36
CA VAL A 139 8.70 6.91 -12.14
C VAL A 139 8.40 7.33 -13.57
N ARG A 140 7.74 8.49 -13.77
CA ARG A 140 7.51 9.08 -15.10
C ARG A 140 8.81 9.32 -15.86
N ALA A 141 9.79 9.95 -15.21
CA ALA A 141 11.08 10.25 -15.84
C ALA A 141 11.82 8.97 -16.29
N LEU A 142 11.76 7.88 -15.53
CA LEU A 142 12.34 6.60 -15.92
C LEU A 142 11.63 6.00 -17.13
N ARG A 143 10.30 6.06 -17.17
CA ARG A 143 9.50 5.56 -18.30
C ARG A 143 9.75 6.35 -19.57
N SER A 144 9.83 7.67 -19.49
CA SER A 144 10.16 8.51 -20.64
C SER A 144 11.54 8.19 -21.22
N LYS A 145 12.52 7.85 -20.38
CA LYS A 145 13.85 7.39 -20.82
C LYS A 145 13.81 6.00 -21.44
N GLY A 146 13.06 5.07 -20.86
CA GLY A 146 12.92 3.69 -21.36
C GLY A 146 12.17 3.61 -22.69
N ALA A 147 11.08 4.37 -22.86
CA ALA A 147 10.34 4.44 -24.11
C ALA A 147 11.19 4.99 -25.27
N SER A 148 12.23 5.77 -24.98
CA SER A 148 13.19 6.26 -25.97
C SER A 148 14.26 5.22 -26.34
N ALA A 149 14.46 4.17 -25.54
CA ALA A 149 15.53 3.18 -25.74
C ALA A 149 15.07 1.92 -26.51
N ASP A 150 13.76 1.76 -26.75
CA ASP A 150 13.17 0.55 -27.35
C ASP A 150 12.99 0.62 -28.89
N ILE A 151 13.71 1.52 -29.60
CA ILE A 151 13.71 1.61 -31.08
C ILE A 151 15.02 1.09 -31.71
N THR A 152 15.61 0.03 -31.17
CA THR A 152 16.53 -0.82 -31.96
C THR A 152 16.41 -2.30 -31.57
N PRO A 153 15.59 -3.09 -32.27
CA PRO A 153 15.52 -4.52 -32.09
C PRO A 153 16.58 -5.19 -32.98
N ASP A 154 17.82 -5.36 -32.50
CA ASP A 154 18.74 -6.41 -33.02
C ASP A 154 20.09 -6.42 -32.28
N SER A 155 20.12 -6.95 -31.06
CA SER A 155 21.39 -7.44 -30.50
C SER A 155 21.16 -8.70 -29.68
N PRO A 156 21.54 -9.89 -30.19
CA PRO A 156 21.46 -11.12 -29.43
C PRO A 156 22.45 -11.07 -28.27
N LYS A 157 21.95 -11.14 -27.04
CA LYS A 157 22.79 -11.35 -25.85
C LYS A 157 23.19 -12.82 -25.77
N THR A 158 24.38 -13.13 -26.26
CA THR A 158 25.09 -14.39 -25.97
C THR A 158 25.59 -14.30 -24.53
N ALA A 159 25.02 -15.08 -23.62
CA ALA A 159 25.54 -15.22 -22.26
C ALA A 159 26.65 -16.29 -22.28
N GLU A 160 27.90 -15.86 -22.20
CA GLU A 160 29.02 -16.74 -21.84
C GLU A 160 28.93 -17.07 -20.34
N ILE A 161 28.72 -18.34 -20.03
CA ILE A 161 28.75 -18.89 -18.67
C ILE A 161 30.22 -19.17 -18.36
N THR A 162 30.83 -18.37 -17.50
CA THR A 162 32.16 -18.64 -16.93
C THR A 162 31.99 -19.34 -15.59
N GLU A 163 32.28 -20.64 -15.56
CA GLU A 163 32.42 -21.42 -14.32
C GLU A 163 33.66 -20.93 -13.57
N THR A 164 33.46 -20.35 -12.39
CA THR A 164 34.54 -20.04 -11.45
C THR A 164 34.28 -20.77 -10.13
N THR A 165 35.30 -21.50 -9.68
CA THR A 165 35.28 -22.35 -8.49
C THR A 165 35.30 -21.56 -7.20
N ASP A 166 34.61 -22.14 -6.22
CA ASP A 166 34.05 -21.58 -4.99
C ASP A 166 34.98 -21.81 -3.80
N GLU A 167 35.60 -20.75 -3.25
CA GLU A 167 36.10 -20.73 -1.87
C GLU A 167 35.94 -19.31 -1.29
N GLY A 168 34.90 -19.12 -0.46
CA GLY A 168 34.76 -17.94 0.40
C GLY A 168 33.57 -17.00 0.13
N LYS A 169 32.37 -17.54 -0.21
CA LYS A 169 31.16 -16.71 -0.35
C LYS A 169 30.73 -16.15 1.00
N GLU A 170 31.13 -14.90 1.28
CA GLU A 170 30.31 -13.99 2.06
C GLU A 170 28.90 -14.04 1.46
N GLU A 171 27.89 -14.35 2.28
CA GLU A 171 26.49 -14.25 1.88
C GLU A 171 26.24 -12.79 1.50
N GLN A 172 26.38 -12.47 0.21
CA GLN A 172 25.98 -11.18 -0.32
C GLN A 172 24.47 -11.10 -0.09
N GLU A 173 24.08 -10.24 0.85
CA GLU A 173 22.69 -9.90 1.10
C GLU A 173 22.12 -9.36 -0.22
N GLU A 174 21.40 -10.21 -0.95
CA GLU A 174 20.80 -9.84 -2.23
C GLU A 174 19.86 -8.66 -1.98
N ASP A 175 20.02 -7.57 -2.74
CA ASP A 175 19.15 -6.41 -2.65
C ASP A 175 17.68 -6.86 -2.82
N PRO A 176 16.83 -6.78 -1.78
CA PRO A 176 15.47 -7.30 -1.81
C PRO A 176 14.59 -6.61 -2.87
N LEU A 177 15.02 -5.42 -3.34
CA LEU A 177 14.36 -4.68 -4.40
C LEU A 177 14.83 -5.08 -5.81
N ALA A 178 15.92 -5.83 -5.95
CA ALA A 178 16.50 -6.19 -7.25
C ALA A 178 15.50 -6.89 -8.18
N ARG A 179 14.56 -7.64 -7.63
CA ARG A 179 13.49 -8.35 -8.37
C ARG A 179 12.44 -7.43 -8.99
N PHE A 180 12.30 -6.19 -8.52
CA PHE A 180 11.34 -5.25 -9.08
C PHE A 180 11.88 -4.60 -10.35
N SER A 181 10.98 -4.13 -11.22
CA SER A 181 11.36 -3.26 -12.34
C SER A 181 12.07 -1.99 -11.85
N PRO A 182 12.87 -1.28 -12.68
CA PRO A 182 13.47 0.00 -12.27
C PRO A 182 12.44 1.02 -11.75
N ALA A 183 11.24 1.03 -12.33
CA ALA A 183 10.13 1.86 -11.87
C ALA A 183 9.61 1.41 -10.50
N GLY A 184 9.45 0.11 -10.29
CA GLY A 184 9.05 -0.48 -9.00
C GLY A 184 10.05 -0.19 -7.88
N ARG A 185 11.35 -0.33 -8.15
CA ARG A 185 12.43 0.05 -7.21
C ARG A 185 12.39 1.53 -6.83
N THR A 186 12.03 2.38 -7.78
CA THR A 186 11.93 3.83 -7.55
C THR A 186 10.68 4.19 -6.75
N TRP A 187 9.59 3.44 -6.94
CA TRP A 187 8.33 3.64 -6.23
C TRP A 187 8.35 3.09 -4.80
N ALA A 188 8.95 1.93 -4.56
CA ALA A 188 8.88 1.22 -3.28
C ALA A 188 9.19 2.08 -2.04
N PRO A 189 10.25 2.94 -2.02
CA PRO A 189 10.50 3.83 -0.88
C PRO A 189 9.36 4.83 -0.62
N ARG A 190 8.70 5.32 -1.69
CA ARG A 190 7.57 6.25 -1.58
C ARG A 190 6.33 5.55 -1.02
N ALA A 191 6.06 4.33 -1.45
CA ALA A 191 4.99 3.52 -0.88
C ALA A 191 5.23 3.25 0.61
N GLN A 192 6.47 2.93 1.01
CA GLN A 192 6.82 2.72 2.40
C GLN A 192 6.65 3.99 3.25
N GLU A 193 7.10 5.16 2.75
CA GLU A 193 6.89 6.46 3.39
C GLU A 193 5.40 6.74 3.64
N LEU A 194 4.56 6.50 2.62
CA LEU A 194 3.12 6.70 2.70
C LEU A 194 2.48 5.77 3.73
N LEU A 195 2.73 4.45 3.64
CA LEU A 195 2.18 3.48 4.60
C LEU A 195 2.67 3.77 6.03
N THR A 196 3.91 4.23 6.20
CA THR A 196 4.42 4.66 7.50
C THR A 196 3.66 5.89 8.02
N ALA A 197 3.38 6.88 7.16
CA ALA A 197 2.63 8.06 7.54
C ALA A 197 1.16 7.77 7.93
N ALA A 198 0.56 6.67 7.44
CA ALA A 198 -0.77 6.23 7.86
C ALA A 198 -0.82 5.78 9.34
N TYR A 199 0.30 5.33 9.91
CA TYR A 199 0.42 5.07 11.37
C TYR A 199 0.48 6.34 12.22
N HIS A 200 0.65 7.51 11.59
CA HIS A 200 0.78 8.80 12.27
C HIS A 200 -0.52 9.60 12.11
N SER A 201 -1.64 9.02 12.56
CA SER A 201 -2.99 9.63 12.48
C SER A 201 -3.41 10.00 11.06
N GLY A 202 -3.15 9.11 10.09
CA GLY A 202 -3.55 9.32 8.71
C GLY A 202 -2.82 10.46 7.98
N ALA A 203 -1.62 10.86 8.43
CA ALA A 203 -0.85 11.96 7.85
C ALA A 203 -0.44 11.72 6.38
N HIS A 204 -0.58 10.49 5.86
CA HIS A 204 -0.29 10.15 4.46
C HIS A 204 -1.14 10.92 3.45
N ILE A 205 -2.35 11.37 3.84
CA ILE A 205 -3.24 12.14 2.96
C ILE A 205 -2.67 13.53 2.62
N ASP A 206 -1.74 14.03 3.44
CA ASP A 206 -1.10 15.33 3.26
C ASP A 206 0.20 15.25 2.44
N LEU A 207 0.65 14.05 2.07
CA LEU A 207 1.86 13.87 1.26
C LEU A 207 1.61 14.29 -0.19
N CYS A 208 2.43 15.21 -0.67
CA CYS A 208 2.44 15.67 -2.06
C CYS A 208 3.79 15.34 -2.73
N TYR A 209 3.77 15.10 -4.04
CA TYR A 209 4.99 15.08 -4.84
C TYR A 209 5.66 16.45 -4.85
N PRO A 210 6.99 16.54 -4.87
CA PRO A 210 7.69 17.82 -5.00
C PRO A 210 7.38 18.45 -6.37
N THR A 211 7.08 19.75 -6.39
CA THR A 211 6.75 20.52 -7.61
C THR A 211 7.97 20.83 -8.48
N SER A 212 9.16 20.78 -7.90
CA SER A 212 10.43 20.88 -8.60
C SER A 212 11.22 19.60 -8.37
N PRO A 213 11.81 18.99 -9.42
CA PRO A 213 12.82 17.98 -9.22
C PRO A 213 14.04 18.67 -8.62
N ASP A 214 14.07 18.86 -7.30
CA ASP A 214 15.29 19.29 -6.63
C ASP A 214 16.29 18.14 -6.73
N PRO A 215 17.35 18.25 -7.56
CA PRO A 215 18.31 17.18 -7.75
C PRO A 215 19.08 16.86 -6.46
N SER A 216 18.98 17.69 -5.42
CA SER A 216 19.62 17.47 -4.12
C SER A 216 18.82 16.59 -3.16
N SER A 217 17.51 16.40 -3.39
CA SER A 217 16.62 15.66 -2.48
C SER A 217 16.71 14.13 -2.60
N THR A 218 17.49 13.60 -3.55
CA THR A 218 17.75 12.14 -3.68
C THR A 218 18.84 11.64 -2.74
N ARG A 219 19.34 12.46 -1.79
CA ARG A 219 19.97 11.90 -0.60
C ARG A 219 18.91 11.18 0.21
N SER A 220 18.68 9.92 -0.18
CA SER A 220 18.17 8.87 0.68
C SER A 220 18.82 9.09 2.04
N THR A 221 18.00 9.28 3.06
CA THR A 221 18.40 9.23 4.46
C THR A 221 18.91 7.81 4.71
N GLN A 222 20.13 7.51 4.25
CA GLN A 222 20.90 6.43 4.82
C GLN A 222 21.04 6.77 6.31
N PRO A 223 20.71 5.84 7.22
CA PRO A 223 20.95 6.05 8.64
C PRO A 223 22.43 6.39 8.80
N SER A 224 22.75 7.61 9.22
CA SER A 224 24.11 7.94 9.59
C SER A 224 24.54 6.97 10.68
N GLU A 225 25.62 6.22 10.45
CA GLU A 225 26.19 5.32 11.45
C GLU A 225 26.28 6.06 12.80
N PRO A 226 25.90 5.42 13.92
CA PRO A 226 25.99 6.04 15.22
C PRO A 226 27.46 6.40 15.46
N ARG A 227 27.76 7.71 15.45
CA ARG A 227 29.06 8.21 15.90
C ARG A 227 29.28 7.68 17.31
N ALA A 228 30.38 6.95 17.49
CA ALA A 228 30.82 6.45 18.78
C ALA A 228 30.73 7.58 19.82
N LYS A 229 29.79 7.42 20.77
CA LYS A 229 29.70 8.28 21.95
C LYS A 229 30.97 8.03 22.75
N GLY A 230 31.75 9.10 22.92
CA GLY A 230 32.90 9.12 23.81
C GLY A 230 32.48 8.77 25.23
N ASP A 231 33.36 8.01 25.88
CA ASP A 231 33.23 7.49 27.23
C ASP A 231 33.19 8.65 28.25
N GLY A 232 31.98 9.01 28.68
CA GLY A 232 31.76 9.86 29.85
C GLY A 232 31.42 8.96 31.03
N GLY A 233 32.43 8.60 31.82
CA GLY A 233 32.22 7.89 33.07
C GLY A 233 31.57 8.79 34.11
N ASP A 234 30.61 8.24 34.85
CA ASP A 234 30.37 8.71 36.21
C ASP A 234 30.01 7.55 37.14
N ARG A 235 30.68 7.58 38.29
CA ARG A 235 30.57 6.61 39.38
C ARG A 235 29.36 7.00 40.24
N GLY A 236 28.48 6.04 40.51
CA GLY A 236 27.39 6.20 41.46
C GLY A 236 27.16 4.89 42.19
N ASP A 237 27.56 4.87 43.46
CA ASP A 237 27.51 3.74 44.37
C ASP A 237 26.10 3.50 44.94
N GLY A 238 25.79 2.23 45.24
CA GLY A 238 25.05 1.84 46.45
C GLY A 238 23.53 1.70 46.35
N GLY A 239 23.03 0.53 46.74
CA GLY A 239 21.60 0.30 46.97
C GLY A 239 21.25 -1.17 47.13
N ASP A 240 21.42 -1.67 48.35
CA ASP A 240 21.17 -3.04 48.77
C ASP A 240 19.68 -3.37 48.93
N GLY A 241 19.34 -4.64 48.71
CA GLY A 241 18.38 -5.38 49.54
C GLY A 241 16.89 -5.34 49.14
N GLY A 242 16.34 -6.52 48.87
CA GLY A 242 14.90 -6.73 48.75
C GLY A 242 14.55 -8.16 48.38
N ASP A 243 14.53 -9.03 49.38
CA ASP A 243 14.13 -10.44 49.30
C ASP A 243 12.62 -10.62 49.06
N GLY A 244 12.27 -11.71 48.39
CA GLY A 244 11.13 -12.56 48.76
C GLY A 244 9.77 -12.23 48.14
N GLY A 245 9.25 -13.17 47.35
CA GLY A 245 7.87 -13.15 46.87
C GLY A 245 7.53 -14.40 46.09
N ASP A 246 6.96 -15.37 46.79
CA ASP A 246 6.58 -16.70 46.32
C ASP A 246 5.32 -16.69 45.43
N GLY A 247 5.24 -17.66 44.53
CA GLY A 247 4.02 -18.43 44.24
C GLY A 247 2.86 -17.72 43.54
N GLY A 248 2.66 -18.04 42.25
CA GLY A 248 1.42 -17.77 41.53
C GLY A 248 1.27 -18.74 40.37
N ASP A 249 0.43 -19.75 40.58
CA ASP A 249 0.02 -20.76 39.61
C ASP A 249 -0.74 -20.16 38.41
N GLY A 250 -0.56 -20.79 37.25
CA GLY A 250 -1.64 -21.13 36.32
C GLY A 250 -2.40 -19.98 35.66
N GLY A 251 -2.07 -19.70 34.41
CA GLY A 251 -2.91 -18.91 33.53
C GLY A 251 -2.57 -19.18 32.07
N ASP A 252 -3.21 -20.20 31.49
CA ASP A 252 -3.28 -20.41 30.05
C ASP A 252 -4.13 -19.29 29.43
N GLY A 253 -3.53 -18.11 29.26
CA GLY A 253 -4.10 -16.99 28.53
C GLY A 253 -3.30 -16.80 27.26
N GLY A 254 -3.84 -17.25 26.12
CA GLY A 254 -3.22 -17.01 24.82
C GLY A 254 -3.04 -15.52 24.60
N ASP A 255 -1.79 -15.07 24.63
CA ASP A 255 -1.42 -13.69 24.38
C ASP A 255 -1.87 -13.30 22.98
N GLY A 256 -2.98 -12.56 22.92
CA GLY A 256 -3.34 -11.76 21.75
C GLY A 256 -2.24 -10.74 21.56
N GLY A 257 -1.23 -11.11 20.77
CA GLY A 257 -0.06 -10.28 20.49
C GLY A 257 -0.51 -8.88 20.13
N ASN A 258 -0.04 -7.91 20.91
CA ASN A 258 -0.26 -6.50 20.71
C ASN A 258 0.09 -6.18 19.25
N GLY A 259 -0.90 -5.85 18.43
CA GLY A 259 -0.75 -5.59 16.99
C GLY A 259 0.05 -4.34 16.64
N GLU A 260 0.93 -3.87 17.54
CA GLU A 260 1.73 -2.67 17.35
C GLU A 260 2.89 -2.91 16.36
N ASP A 261 3.18 -4.16 15.98
CA ASP A 261 4.41 -4.50 15.22
C ASP A 261 4.17 -4.90 13.75
N MET A 262 2.96 -4.85 13.17
CA MET A 262 2.71 -5.47 11.85
C MET A 262 3.44 -4.81 10.66
N LEU A 263 3.75 -3.51 10.73
CA LEU A 263 4.49 -2.78 9.69
C LEU A 263 5.56 -1.85 10.26
N HIS A 264 6.18 -2.23 11.39
CA HIS A 264 7.47 -1.67 11.78
C HIS A 264 8.57 -2.14 10.82
N LEU A 265 8.49 -1.76 9.55
CA LEU A 265 9.63 -1.66 8.64
C LEU A 265 10.49 -0.45 9.05
N HIS A 266 10.80 -0.32 10.35
CA HIS A 266 11.73 0.68 10.84
C HIS A 266 13.15 0.21 10.50
N PRO A 267 13.92 0.92 9.65
CA PRO A 267 15.29 1.18 10.09
C PRO A 267 15.18 1.84 11.46
N ARG A 268 15.86 1.28 12.48
CA ARG A 268 15.90 1.74 13.89
C ARG A 268 15.39 3.19 14.07
N SER A 269 14.25 3.33 14.72
CA SER A 269 13.54 4.60 14.95
C SER A 269 14.15 5.47 16.07
N ASP A 270 15.40 5.23 16.46
CA ASP A 270 16.16 6.13 17.33
C ASP A 270 16.55 7.39 16.53
N GLY A 271 15.60 8.32 16.35
CA GLY A 271 15.87 9.66 15.82
C GLY A 271 15.25 10.04 14.49
N LEU A 272 14.07 9.53 14.11
CA LEU A 272 13.25 10.26 13.13
C LEU A 272 12.68 11.51 13.81
N GLU A 273 13.49 12.55 13.90
CA GLU A 273 12.96 13.91 14.00
C GLU A 273 11.95 14.13 12.86
N ALA A 274 10.87 14.87 13.13
CA ALA A 274 9.85 15.23 12.14
C ALA A 274 10.50 15.48 10.77
N VAL A 275 10.16 14.65 9.77
CA VAL A 275 10.83 14.62 8.46
C VAL A 275 11.01 16.07 7.97
N PRO A 276 12.24 16.62 8.00
CA PRO A 276 12.48 18.01 7.62
C PRO A 276 12.27 18.10 6.11
N GLY A 277 11.10 18.58 5.68
CA GLY A 277 10.73 18.59 4.26
C GLY A 277 9.25 18.44 3.93
N THR A 278 8.33 18.37 4.90
CA THR A 278 6.86 18.47 4.65
C THR A 278 6.42 19.83 4.07
N SER A 279 7.37 20.71 3.76
CA SER A 279 7.18 22.05 3.22
C SER A 279 6.93 22.06 1.71
N SER A 280 5.74 21.61 1.30
CA SER A 280 4.76 22.46 0.61
C SER A 280 3.62 21.59 0.09
N ARG A 281 2.38 21.92 0.49
CA ARG A 281 1.13 21.38 -0.11
C ARG A 281 0.95 21.79 -1.58
N ALA A 282 1.99 22.28 -2.25
CA ALA A 282 1.91 22.84 -3.59
C ALA A 282 1.78 21.75 -4.67
N GLY A 283 2.29 20.55 -4.41
CA GLY A 283 2.33 19.44 -5.36
C GLY A 283 1.02 18.67 -5.53
N GLU A 284 1.06 17.70 -6.45
CA GLU A 284 0.03 16.69 -6.62
C GLU A 284 0.07 15.70 -5.43
N PRO A 285 -1.08 15.22 -4.92
CA PRO A 285 -1.09 14.27 -3.82
C PRO A 285 -0.44 12.94 -4.23
N VAL A 286 0.30 12.31 -3.31
CA VAL A 286 0.87 10.97 -3.49
C VAL A 286 -0.23 9.91 -3.35
N ALA A 287 -1.07 10.07 -2.33
CA ALA A 287 -2.24 9.24 -2.06
C ALA A 287 -3.50 10.00 -2.46
N GLU A 288 -4.32 9.43 -3.34
CA GLU A 288 -5.54 10.06 -3.82
C GLU A 288 -6.72 9.49 -3.02
N LEU A 289 -7.45 10.36 -2.31
CA LEU A 289 -8.67 9.96 -1.61
C LEU A 289 -9.88 10.39 -2.43
N PHE A 290 -10.76 9.45 -2.73
CA PHE A 290 -12.01 9.68 -3.44
C PHE A 290 -13.18 9.31 -2.56
N ARG A 291 -14.33 9.95 -2.80
CA ARG A 291 -15.62 9.56 -2.24
C ARG A 291 -16.59 9.34 -3.40
N CYS A 292 -17.23 8.18 -3.44
CA CYS A 292 -18.14 7.80 -4.50
C CYS A 292 -19.17 6.77 -4.00
N SER A 293 -20.13 6.38 -4.84
CA SER A 293 -21.13 5.37 -4.50
C SER A 293 -20.72 3.93 -4.86
N GLY A 294 -19.59 3.77 -5.56
CA GLY A 294 -19.14 2.48 -6.06
C GLY A 294 -17.94 2.58 -6.98
N PHE A 295 -17.39 1.43 -7.36
CA PHE A 295 -16.35 1.36 -8.38
C PHE A 295 -16.44 0.07 -9.20
N THR A 296 -15.84 0.07 -10.38
CA THR A 296 -15.55 -1.12 -11.16
C THR A 296 -14.04 -1.30 -11.28
N TRP A 297 -13.59 -2.56 -11.31
CA TRP A 297 -12.19 -2.93 -11.49
C TRP A 297 -12.09 -4.05 -12.51
N ARG A 298 -11.41 -3.78 -13.62
CA ARG A 298 -11.15 -4.76 -14.68
C ARG A 298 -9.64 -4.94 -14.84
N PRO A 299 -9.06 -6.02 -14.31
CA PRO A 299 -7.63 -6.24 -14.41
C PRO A 299 -7.23 -6.46 -15.87
N LYS A 300 -6.08 -5.92 -16.28
CA LYS A 300 -5.52 -6.17 -17.63
C LYS A 300 -5.26 -7.66 -17.85
N ASP A 301 -4.76 -8.33 -16.83
CA ASP A 301 -4.59 -9.79 -16.80
C ASP A 301 -5.19 -10.36 -15.50
N SER A 302 -6.39 -10.94 -15.62
CA SER A 302 -7.11 -11.62 -14.54
C SER A 302 -6.40 -12.83 -13.92
N ARG A 303 -5.48 -13.48 -14.66
CA ARG A 303 -4.69 -14.62 -14.16
C ARG A 303 -3.51 -14.15 -13.31
N SER A 304 -3.06 -12.92 -13.55
CA SER A 304 -2.06 -12.28 -12.71
C SER A 304 -2.60 -11.94 -11.32
N LYS A 305 -1.71 -11.39 -10.50
CA LYS A 305 -2.01 -10.82 -9.19
C LYS A 305 -2.93 -9.58 -9.23
N ALA A 306 -3.06 -8.92 -10.38
CA ALA A 306 -4.02 -7.82 -10.58
C ALA A 306 -5.48 -8.29 -10.50
N GLY A 307 -5.73 -9.57 -10.75
CA GLY A 307 -7.07 -10.17 -10.61
C GLY A 307 -7.46 -10.55 -9.19
N LEU A 308 -6.60 -10.34 -8.19
CA LEU A 308 -6.95 -10.61 -6.79
C LEU A 308 -7.72 -9.45 -6.18
N VAL A 309 -8.77 -9.78 -5.46
CA VAL A 309 -9.58 -8.84 -4.68
C VAL A 309 -9.72 -9.37 -3.25
N CYS A 310 -9.75 -8.47 -2.28
CA CYS A 310 -9.98 -8.76 -0.89
C CYS A 310 -11.34 -8.20 -0.47
N VAL A 311 -12.14 -9.08 0.13
CA VAL A 311 -13.48 -8.85 0.66
C VAL A 311 -13.43 -9.18 2.15
N ASP A 312 -13.33 -8.17 3.02
CA ASP A 312 -13.24 -8.35 4.48
C ASP A 312 -12.16 -9.37 4.92
N GLY A 313 -11.00 -9.35 4.26
CA GLY A 313 -9.88 -10.26 4.53
C GLY A 313 -9.93 -11.58 3.74
N ALA A 314 -11.07 -11.95 3.15
CA ALA A 314 -11.15 -13.09 2.25
C ALA A 314 -10.63 -12.73 0.86
N ILE A 315 -9.85 -13.61 0.23
CA ILE A 315 -9.32 -13.39 -1.13
C ILE A 315 -10.21 -14.07 -2.15
N ALA A 316 -10.68 -13.29 -3.11
CA ALA A 316 -11.36 -13.77 -4.32
C ALA A 316 -10.55 -13.37 -5.57
N ARG A 317 -10.95 -13.93 -6.72
CA ARG A 317 -10.31 -13.67 -8.01
C ARG A 317 -11.35 -13.23 -9.03
N VAL A 318 -11.06 -12.14 -9.74
CA VAL A 318 -11.86 -11.70 -10.89
C VAL A 318 -11.78 -12.76 -11.99
N PRO A 319 -12.91 -13.24 -12.54
CA PRO A 319 -12.93 -14.19 -13.65
C PRO A 319 -12.17 -13.69 -14.88
N GLU A 320 -11.84 -14.60 -15.80
CA GLU A 320 -11.18 -14.23 -17.05
C GLU A 320 -12.03 -13.28 -17.87
N SER A 321 -11.46 -12.12 -18.24
CA SER A 321 -12.18 -11.00 -18.88
C SER A 321 -13.35 -10.42 -18.05
N GLY A 322 -13.41 -10.76 -16.76
CA GLY A 322 -14.44 -10.30 -15.84
C GLY A 322 -14.19 -8.89 -15.29
N GLU A 323 -15.14 -8.42 -14.50
CA GLU A 323 -15.11 -7.14 -13.82
C GLU A 323 -15.48 -7.37 -12.35
N TRP A 324 -14.75 -6.71 -11.44
CA TRP A 324 -15.16 -6.55 -10.06
C TRP A 324 -15.97 -5.27 -9.90
N ARG A 325 -17.26 -5.40 -9.63
CA ARG A 325 -18.16 -4.26 -9.40
C ARG A 325 -18.52 -4.15 -7.93
N VAL A 326 -18.37 -2.93 -7.41
CA VAL A 326 -18.67 -2.57 -6.03
C VAL A 326 -19.63 -1.39 -6.01
N SER A 327 -20.65 -1.48 -5.16
CA SER A 327 -21.58 -0.38 -4.89
C SER A 327 -22.01 -0.40 -3.43
N VAL A 328 -22.24 0.79 -2.86
CA VAL A 328 -22.88 0.93 -1.54
C VAL A 328 -24.36 0.65 -1.70
N LEU A 329 -24.91 -0.26 -0.88
CA LEU A 329 -26.35 -0.42 -0.79
C LEU A 329 -26.98 0.63 0.13
N GLU A 330 -28.20 1.03 -0.22
CA GLU A 330 -29.07 1.77 0.69
C GLU A 330 -29.20 1.04 2.02
N MET A 331 -29.18 1.80 3.12
CA MET A 331 -29.43 1.25 4.45
C MET A 331 -30.83 0.64 4.50
N GLY A 332 -30.91 -0.69 4.53
CA GLY A 332 -32.03 -1.35 5.18
C GLY A 332 -32.04 -0.99 6.67
N SER A 333 -33.15 -1.26 7.37
CA SER A 333 -33.28 -1.05 8.82
C SER A 333 -32.25 -1.79 9.69
N GLU A 334 -31.38 -2.62 9.11
CA GLU A 334 -30.43 -3.50 9.80
C GLU A 334 -28.93 -3.30 9.41
N GLY A 335 -28.58 -2.26 8.64
CA GLY A 335 -27.17 -1.94 8.30
C GLY A 335 -26.83 -2.05 6.81
N PHE A 336 -25.65 -1.56 6.44
CA PHE A 336 -25.17 -1.42 5.05
C PHE A 336 -24.61 -2.74 4.50
N TYR A 337 -24.55 -2.80 3.17
CA TYR A 337 -23.96 -3.90 2.43
C TYR A 337 -23.12 -3.33 1.28
N VAL A 338 -21.92 -3.86 1.07
CA VAL A 338 -21.08 -3.55 -0.09
C VAL A 338 -21.05 -4.77 -1.00
N TYR A 339 -21.46 -4.64 -2.25
CA TYR A 339 -21.39 -5.75 -3.21
C TYR A 339 -19.98 -5.95 -3.75
N GLY A 340 -19.54 -7.20 -3.86
CA GLY A 340 -18.69 -7.66 -4.95
C GLY A 340 -19.55 -8.41 -5.98
N PRO A 341 -19.17 -8.47 -7.27
CA PRO A 341 -19.89 -9.26 -8.27
C PRO A 341 -19.97 -10.74 -7.88
#